data_AF-A0A1C3NV35-F1
#
_entry.id   AF-A0A1C3NV35-F1
#
_cell.length_a   1.000
_cell.length_b   1.000
_cell.length_c   1.000
_cell.angle_alpha   90.00
_cell.angle_beta   90.00
_cell.angle_gamma   90.00
#
_symmetry.space_group_name_H-M   'P 1'
#
loop_
_entity.id
_entity.type
_entity.pdbx_description
1 polymer ?
#
loop_
_entity_poly.entity_id
_entity_poly.type
_entity_poly.pdbx_seq_one_letter_code
_entity_poly.pdbx_strand_id
1 'polypeptide(L)'
;MCLAIQNLWLAATAEGLGCGWVSFFREQAVRGMLDIPDGIRPVAWLCLGPVTHHEKIPDLERHGWTRRRPLAQAVHRETWQSACWLRPPDEGRRRLDEGR
;
A
#
# COMPACT_ATOMS: atom_id res chain seq x y z
N MET A 1 -8.03 -12.85 -3.52
CA MET A 1 -8.44 -12.20 -2.26
C MET A 1 -8.07 -10.72 -2.25
N CYS A 2 -6.79 -10.32 -2.22
CA CYS A 2 -6.39 -8.91 -2.24
C CYS A 2 -6.96 -8.13 -3.43
N LEU A 3 -7.02 -8.77 -4.62
CA LEU A 3 -7.64 -8.18 -5.81
C LEU A 3 -9.15 -7.91 -5.67
N ALA A 4 -9.87 -8.79 -4.96
CA ALA A 4 -11.31 -8.60 -4.74
C ALA A 4 -11.57 -7.39 -3.84
N ILE A 5 -10.79 -7.25 -2.77
CA ILE A 5 -10.85 -6.08 -1.87
C ILE A 5 -10.47 -4.82 -2.62
N GLN A 6 -9.42 -4.85 -3.44
CA GLN A 6 -9.01 -3.72 -4.26
C GLN A 6 -10.12 -3.31 -5.25
N ASN A 7 -10.74 -4.26 -5.95
CA ASN A 7 -11.83 -3.96 -6.88
C ASN A 7 -13.04 -3.36 -6.16
N LEU A 8 -13.40 -3.90 -4.99
CA LEU A 8 -14.47 -3.35 -4.15
C LEU A 8 -14.16 -1.91 -3.72
N TRP A 9 -12.91 -1.62 -3.32
CA TRP A 9 -12.50 -0.27 -2.94
C TRP A 9 -12.55 0.71 -4.11
N LEU A 10 -12.07 0.30 -5.29
CA LEU A 10 -12.14 1.10 -6.50
C LEU A 10 -13.59 1.39 -6.89
N ALA A 11 -14.46 0.37 -6.85
CA ALA A 11 -15.89 0.54 -7.14
C ALA A 11 -16.56 1.49 -6.14
N ALA A 12 -16.34 1.29 -4.83
CA ALA A 12 -16.85 2.20 -3.80
C ALA A 12 -16.44 3.65 -4.04
N THR A 13 -15.17 3.88 -4.39
CA THR A 13 -14.66 5.23 -4.67
C THR A 13 -15.32 5.85 -5.90
N ALA A 14 -15.57 5.06 -6.95
CA ALA A 14 -16.28 5.53 -8.15
C ALA A 14 -17.74 5.91 -7.87
N GLU A 15 -18.37 5.23 -6.91
CA GLU A 15 -19.74 5.49 -6.45
C GLU A 15 -19.82 6.59 -5.37
N GLY A 16 -18.71 7.29 -5.06
CA GLY A 16 -18.66 8.33 -4.04
C GLY A 16 -18.74 7.82 -2.59
N LEU A 17 -18.42 6.54 -2.37
CA LEU A 17 -18.34 5.93 -1.05
C LEU A 17 -16.89 5.89 -0.56
N GLY A 18 -16.72 6.14 0.72
CA GLY A 18 -15.49 5.83 1.44
C GLY A 18 -15.39 4.33 1.72
N CYS A 19 -14.17 3.80 1.66
CA CYS A 19 -13.82 2.47 2.16
C CYS A 19 -12.58 2.59 3.05
N GLY A 20 -12.65 2.03 4.26
CA GLY A 20 -11.57 2.08 5.25
C GLY A 20 -11.20 0.69 5.72
N TRP A 21 -9.89 0.38 5.71
CA TRP A 21 -9.35 -0.88 6.23
C TRP A 21 -9.00 -0.75 7.71
N VAL A 22 -9.45 -1.69 8.53
CA VAL A 22 -9.06 -1.81 9.94
C VAL A 22 -8.00 -2.91 10.11
N SER A 23 -6.77 -2.50 10.46
CA SER A 23 -5.62 -3.42 10.55
C SER A 23 -5.49 -4.11 11.90
N PHE A 24 -6.08 -3.56 12.96
CA PHE A 24 -5.95 -4.07 14.32
C PHE A 24 -7.28 -4.64 14.80
N PHE A 25 -7.54 -5.92 14.50
CA PHE A 25 -8.66 -6.67 15.06
C PHE A 25 -8.23 -8.09 15.44
N ARG A 26 -8.96 -8.71 16.37
CA ARG A 26 -8.74 -10.11 16.76
C ARG A 26 -9.60 -11.00 15.89
N GLU A 27 -8.98 -11.81 15.04
CA GLU A 27 -9.69 -12.72 14.12
C GLU A 27 -10.72 -13.59 14.86
N GLN A 28 -10.35 -14.17 15.99
CA GLN A 28 -11.24 -15.03 16.79
C GLN A 28 -12.48 -14.29 17.31
N ALA A 29 -12.34 -13.02 17.67
CA ALA A 29 -13.48 -12.23 18.12
C ALA A 29 -14.47 -11.98 16.97
N VAL A 30 -13.96 -11.71 15.75
CA VAL A 30 -14.80 -11.54 14.55
C VAL A 30 -15.45 -12.86 14.15
N ARG A 31 -14.71 -13.98 14.19
CA ARG A 31 -15.24 -15.32 13.92
C ARG A 31 -16.41 -15.66 14.84
N GLY A 32 -16.23 -15.46 16.15
CA GLY A 32 -17.28 -15.74 17.13
C GLY A 32 -18.48 -14.79 17.02
N MET A 33 -18.27 -13.53 16.68
CA MET A 33 -19.35 -12.55 16.50
C MET A 33 -20.22 -12.85 15.27
N LEU A 34 -19.61 -13.35 14.19
CA LEU A 34 -20.28 -13.59 12.91
C LEU A 34 -20.60 -15.07 12.66
N ASP A 35 -20.41 -15.93 13.66
CA ASP A 35 -20.58 -17.39 13.58
C ASP A 35 -19.90 -18.01 12.35
N ILE A 36 -18.63 -17.63 12.12
CA ILE A 36 -17.88 -18.08 10.94
C ILE A 36 -17.40 -19.52 11.16
N PRO A 37 -17.72 -20.46 10.25
CA PRO A 37 -17.39 -21.87 10.43
C PRO A 37 -15.89 -22.14 10.34
N ASP A 38 -15.51 -23.32 10.81
CA ASP A 38 -14.13 -23.79 10.73
C ASP A 38 -13.63 -23.89 9.29
N GLY A 39 -12.36 -23.54 9.07
CA GLY A 39 -11.74 -23.51 7.75
C GLY A 39 -11.91 -22.19 6.97
N ILE A 40 -12.81 -21.28 7.37
CA ILE A 40 -12.98 -19.95 6.73
C ILE A 40 -12.34 -18.87 7.58
N ARG A 41 -11.31 -18.16 7.11
CA ARG A 41 -10.67 -17.08 7.88
C ARG A 41 -11.08 -15.68 7.42
N PRO A 42 -11.47 -14.77 8.33
CA PRO A 42 -11.57 -13.34 8.04
C PRO A 42 -10.25 -12.78 7.53
N VAL A 43 -10.33 -11.95 6.49
CA VAL A 43 -9.16 -11.38 5.81
C VAL A 43 -9.01 -9.90 6.11
N ALA A 44 -10.13 -9.19 6.07
CA ALA A 44 -10.20 -7.75 6.15
C ALA A 44 -11.47 -7.37 6.88
N TRP A 45 -11.36 -6.35 7.71
CA TRP A 45 -12.49 -5.66 8.30
C TRP A 45 -12.58 -4.29 7.63
N LEU A 46 -13.66 -4.07 6.88
CA LEU A 46 -13.83 -2.89 6.04
C LEU A 46 -15.03 -2.08 6.52
N CYS A 47 -14.86 -0.77 6.65
CA CYS A 47 -15.96 0.17 6.88
C CYS A 47 -16.31 0.84 5.55
N LEU A 48 -17.59 0.88 5.20
CA LEU A 48 -18.09 1.53 3.97
C LEU A 48 -19.21 2.51 4.30
N GLY A 49 -19.26 3.62 3.59
CA GLY A 49 -20.34 4.61 3.73
C GLY A 49 -20.14 5.86 2.89
N PRO A 50 -21.16 6.72 2.77
CA PRO A 50 -21.07 7.97 2.04
C PRO A 50 -20.03 8.89 2.71
N VAL A 51 -19.29 9.63 1.88
CA VAL A 51 -18.30 10.62 2.34
C VAL A 51 -18.58 11.97 1.69
N THR A 52 -18.20 13.06 2.37
CA THR A 52 -18.33 14.41 1.80
C THR A 52 -17.28 14.69 0.73
N HIS A 53 -16.10 14.10 0.87
CA HIS A 53 -14.99 14.21 -0.07
C HIS A 53 -13.95 13.11 0.18
N HIS A 54 -13.09 12.91 -0.81
CA HIS A 54 -11.86 12.13 -0.67
C HIS A 54 -10.66 13.07 -0.55
N GLU A 55 -9.72 12.69 0.31
CA GLU A 55 -8.50 13.45 0.54
C GLU A 55 -7.53 13.30 -0.64
N LYS A 56 -6.87 14.41 -1.00
CA LYS A 56 -5.93 14.43 -2.14
C LYS A 56 -4.59 13.78 -1.84
N ILE A 57 -4.24 13.72 -0.55
CA ILE A 57 -3.02 13.10 -0.05
C ILE A 57 -3.37 12.10 1.05
N PRO A 58 -2.61 11.00 1.22
CA PRO A 58 -2.87 10.03 2.27
C PRO A 58 -2.83 10.66 3.67
N ASP A 59 -3.76 10.26 4.55
CA ASP A 59 -3.86 10.80 5.91
C ASP A 59 -2.55 10.68 6.69
N LEU A 60 -1.86 9.54 6.58
CA LEU A 60 -0.58 9.32 7.27
C LEU A 60 0.50 10.31 6.80
N GLU A 61 0.44 10.77 5.55
CA GLU A 61 1.33 11.81 5.06
C GLU A 61 0.90 13.20 5.54
N ARG A 62 -0.41 13.49 5.50
CA ARG A 62 -0.97 14.76 5.99
C ARG A 62 -0.65 14.99 7.47
N HIS A 63 -0.65 13.93 8.27
CA HIS A 63 -0.33 13.98 9.70
C HIS A 63 1.17 13.78 9.99
N GLY A 64 2.03 13.71 8.97
CA GLY A 64 3.48 13.64 9.13
C GLY A 64 4.03 12.32 9.66
N TRP A 65 3.22 11.25 9.69
CA TRP A 65 3.63 9.93 10.17
C TRP A 65 4.58 9.22 9.20
N THR A 66 4.33 9.37 7.90
CA THR A 66 5.17 8.80 6.83
C THR A 66 5.13 9.69 5.60
N ARG A 67 5.95 9.38 4.59
CA ARG A 67 5.91 10.07 3.29
C ARG A 67 5.88 9.05 2.17
N ARG A 68 5.21 9.38 1.07
CA ARG A 68 5.24 8.55 -0.13
C ARG A 68 6.67 8.33 -0.62
N ARG A 69 7.07 7.07 -0.75
CA ARG A 69 8.37 6.70 -1.32
C ARG A 69 8.41 7.01 -2.82
N PRO A 70 9.53 7.51 -3.36
CA PRO A 70 9.70 7.70 -4.80
C PRO A 70 9.51 6.39 -5.57
N LEU A 71 8.76 6.42 -6.67
CA LEU A 71 8.47 5.24 -7.49
C LEU A 71 9.75 4.56 -8.01
N ALA A 72 10.76 5.34 -8.37
CA ALA A 72 12.04 4.83 -8.86
C ALA A 72 12.75 3.89 -7.87
N GLN A 73 12.43 3.95 -6.58
CA GLN A 73 12.98 3.01 -5.59
C GLN A 73 12.30 1.64 -5.59
N ALA A 74 11.11 1.52 -6.21
CA ALA A 74 10.37 0.26 -6.35
C ALA A 74 10.46 -0.34 -7.75
N VAL A 75 11.12 0.35 -8.69
CA VAL A 75 11.28 -0.08 -10.09
C VAL A 75 12.72 -0.48 -10.32
N HIS A 76 12.93 -1.70 -10.79
CA HIS A 76 14.25 -2.23 -11.14
C HIS A 76 14.22 -2.74 -12.58
N ARG A 77 15.39 -2.73 -13.24
CA ARG A 77 15.53 -3.23 -14.60
C ARG A 77 16.55 -4.35 -14.61
N GLU A 78 16.16 -5.49 -15.21
CA GLU A 78 16.91 -6.76 -15.30
C GLU A 78 17.26 -7.43 -13.96
N THR A 79 17.77 -6.68 -13.00
CA THR A 79 18.24 -7.20 -11.71
C THR A 79 17.79 -6.31 -10.55
N TRP A 80 17.67 -6.92 -9.37
CA TRP A 80 17.35 -6.19 -8.15
C TRP A 80 18.44 -5.18 -7.82
N GLN A 81 18.09 -3.90 -7.83
CA GLN A 81 18.99 -2.84 -7.42
C GLN A 81 18.70 -2.53 -5.96
N SER A 82 19.47 -3.12 -5.05
CA SER A 82 19.55 -2.65 -3.68
C SER A 82 20.02 -1.21 -3.74
N ALA A 83 19.09 -0.24 -3.69
CA ALA A 83 19.44 1.15 -3.49
C ALA A 83 20.32 1.17 -2.25
N CYS A 84 21.62 1.41 -2.44
CA CYS A 84 22.57 1.49 -1.36
C CYS A 84 22.11 2.65 -0.50
N TRP A 85 21.45 2.36 0.62
CA TRP A 85 20.97 3.35 1.59
C TRP A 85 22.13 4.11 2.27
N LEU A 86 23.38 3.96 1.81
CA LEU A 86 24.62 4.53 2.35
C LEU A 86 25.53 5.22 1.31
N ARG A 87 25.20 5.31 0.00
CA ARG A 87 26.13 5.93 -0.96
C ARG A 87 25.73 7.37 -1.33
N PRO A 88 26.55 8.39 -1.02
CA PRO A 88 26.36 9.73 -1.56
C PRO A 88 26.48 9.73 -3.10
N PRO A 89 25.81 10.66 -3.79
CA PRO A 89 25.48 10.55 -5.22
C PRO A 89 26.61 10.71 -6.26
N ASP A 90 27.90 10.67 -5.91
CA ASP A 90 28.92 11.33 -6.76
C ASP A 90 29.94 10.39 -7.44
N GLU A 91 30.03 9.11 -7.05
CA GLU A 91 31.06 8.20 -7.58
C GLU A 91 30.46 7.07 -8.43
N GLY A 92 30.63 7.18 -9.75
CA GLY A 92 30.37 6.03 -10.63
C GLY A 92 30.19 6.31 -12.12
N ARG A 93 30.42 7.53 -12.63
CA ARG A 93 30.29 7.84 -14.07
C ARG A 93 31.59 8.24 -14.77
N ARG A 94 32.74 7.77 -14.28
CA ARG A 94 34.04 7.89 -14.97
C ARG A 94 34.73 6.54 -15.00
N ARG A 95 34.50 5.75 -16.06
CA ARG A 95 35.37 4.68 -16.60
C ARG A 95 34.62 3.87 -17.66
N LEU A 96 34.19 4.49 -18.76
CA LEU A 96 33.80 3.75 -19.97
C LEU A 96 34.18 4.43 -21.31
N ASP A 97 34.97 5.52 -21.32
CA ASP A 97 35.31 6.25 -22.56
C ASP A 97 36.82 6.47 -22.82
N GLU A 98 37.71 5.58 -22.36
CA GLU A 98 39.12 5.60 -22.83
C GLU A 98 39.55 4.18 -23.22
N GLY A 99 39.44 3.90 -24.52
CA GLY A 99 39.79 2.60 -25.09
C GLY A 99 39.36 2.40 -26.54
N ARG A 100 39.65 3.38 -27.42
CA ARG A 100 39.84 3.15 -28.86
C ARG A 100 40.82 4.18 -29.41
#